data_AF-A0A1D8A528-F1
#
_entry.id   AF-A0A1D8A528-F1
#
_cell.length_a   1.000
_cell.length_b   1.000
_cell.length_c   1.000
_cell.angle_alpha   90.00
_cell.angle_beta   90.00
_cell.angle_gamma   90.00
#
_symmetry.space_group_name_H-M   'P 1'
#
loop_
_entity.id
_entity.type
_entity.pdbx_description
1 polymer ?
#
loop_
_entity_poly.entity_id
_entity_poly.type
_entity_poly.pdbx_seq_one_letter_code
_entity_poly.pdbx_strand_id
1 'polypeptide(L)' 'MMNSTRLPFESWLAQLAPKGYDDEWIGRNMDLLRRRWEAGIEMQLMPMPPVPRIRDRYEEL' A
#
# COMPACT_ATOMS: atom_id res chain seq x y z
N MET A 1 27.90 -2.98 11.50
CA MET A 1 26.88 -3.94 11.01
C MET A 1 25.56 -3.19 10.88
N MET A 2 25.14 -2.83 9.68
CA MET A 2 23.80 -2.25 9.49
C MET A 2 22.79 -3.40 9.51
N ASN A 3 22.23 -3.68 10.67
CA ASN A 3 21.18 -4.67 10.87
C ASN A 3 19.84 -4.06 10.38
N SER A 4 19.73 -3.80 9.07
CA SER A 4 18.44 -3.51 8.45
C SER A 4 17.79 -4.85 8.14
N THR A 5 17.09 -5.41 9.13
CA THR A 5 16.14 -6.50 8.90
C THR A 5 15.02 -5.91 8.05
N ARG A 6 15.22 -5.83 6.73
CA ARG A 6 14.15 -5.47 5.81
C ARG A 6 13.02 -6.46 6.07
N LEU A 7 11.89 -5.94 6.53
CA LEU A 7 10.67 -6.73 6.72
C LEU A 7 10.41 -7.51 5.43
N PRO A 8 10.02 -8.80 5.50
CA PRO A 8 9.62 -9.56 4.34
C PRO A 8 8.62 -8.75 3.50
N PHE A 9 8.72 -8.85 2.18
CA PHE A 9 7.84 -8.11 1.27
C PHE A 9 6.36 -8.32 1.60
N GLU A 10 5.97 -9.53 2.00
CA GLU A 10 4.60 -9.86 2.44
C GLU A 10 4.19 -9.09 3.70
N SER A 11 5.08 -8.99 4.70
CA SER A 11 4.84 -8.20 5.92
C SER A 11 4.81 -6.70 5.64
N TRP A 12 5.53 -6.24 4.62
CA TRP A 12 5.47 -4.87 4.14
C TRP A 12 4.15 -4.60 3.41
N LEU A 13 3.68 -5.51 2.56
CA LEU A 13 2.38 -5.43 1.90
C LEU A 13 1.21 -5.42 2.89
N ALA A 14 1.27 -6.25 3.95
CA ALA A 14 0.22 -6.32 4.97
C ALA A 14 0.00 -4.99 5.70
N GLN A 15 0.98 -4.07 5.69
CA GLN A 15 0.86 -2.73 6.25
C GLN A 15 0.14 -1.73 5.32
N LEU A 16 -0.11 -2.09 4.06
CA LEU A 16 -0.87 -1.28 3.12
C LEU A 16 -2.37 -1.34 3.40
N ALA A 17 -2.92 -2.53 3.67
CA ALA A 17 -4.34 -2.70 3.98
C ALA A 17 -4.85 -1.76 5.10
N PRO A 18 -4.22 -1.68 6.30
CA PRO A 18 -4.66 -0.76 7.36
C PRO A 18 -4.46 0.72 7.02
N LYS A 19 -3.70 1.05 5.97
CA LYS A 19 -3.53 2.42 5.46
C LYS A 19 -4.58 2.81 4.42
N GLY A 20 -5.52 1.91 4.10
CA GLY A 20 -6.63 2.16 3.19
C GLY A 20 -6.33 1.87 1.72
N TYR A 21 -5.25 1.16 1.42
CA TYR A 21 -5.02 0.62 0.08
C TYR A 21 -5.87 -0.64 -0.07
N ASP A 22 -6.71 -0.68 -1.11
CA ASP A 22 -7.54 -1.84 -1.39
C ASP A 22 -6.74 -2.95 -2.09
N ASP A 23 -7.22 -4.19 -1.96
CA ASP A 23 -6.54 -5.37 -2.51
C ASP A 23 -6.48 -5.36 -4.05
N GLU A 24 -7.45 -4.74 -4.74
CA GLU A 24 -7.45 -4.64 -6.21
C GLU A 24 -6.35 -3.69 -6.68
N TRP A 25 -6.18 -2.54 -6.02
CA TRP A 25 -5.09 -1.61 -6.30
C TRP A 25 -3.74 -2.23 -5.95
N ILE A 26 -3.62 -2.89 -4.80
CA ILE A 26 -2.39 -3.58 -4.40
C ILE A 26 -2.02 -4.62 -5.47
N GLY A 27 -2.97 -5.48 -5.86
CA GLY A 27 -2.77 -6.49 -6.90
C GLY A 27 -2.33 -5.89 -8.24
N ARG A 28 -2.97 -4.81 -8.70
CA ARG A 28 -2.62 -4.10 -9.95
C ARG A 28 -1.24 -3.44 -9.92
N ASN A 29 -0.75 -3.07 -8.72
CA ASN A 29 0.50 -2.33 -8.55
C ASN A 29 1.63 -3.20 -7.97
N MET A 30 1.51 -4.52 -8.02
CA MET A 30 2.41 -5.43 -7.31
C MET A 30 3.88 -5.31 -7.73
N ASP A 31 4.15 -5.15 -9.02
CA ASP A 31 5.51 -4.89 -9.53
C ASP A 31 6.09 -3.56 -9.05
N LEU A 32 5.26 -2.50 -9.01
CA LEU A 32 5.66 -1.19 -8.50
C LEU A 32 5.98 -1.25 -7.00
N LEU A 33 5.13 -1.93 -6.24
CA LEU A 33 5.28 -2.13 -4.80
C LEU A 33 6.55 -2.91 -4.48
N ARG A 34 6.84 -3.97 -5.25
CA ARG A 34 8.09 -4.74 -5.12
C ARG A 34 9.31 -3.87 -5.36
N ARG A 35 9.34 -3.08 -6.44
CA ARG A 35 10.47 -2.18 -6.74
C ARG A 35 10.68 -1.14 -5.63
N ARG A 36 9.60 -0.61 -5.05
CA ARG A 36 9.67 0.33 -3.92
C ARG A 36 10.24 -0.31 -2.66
N TRP A 37 9.81 -1.53 -2.36
CA TRP A 37 10.35 -2.31 -1.24
C TRP A 37 11.84 -2.64 -1.45
N GLU A 38 12.23 -3.06 -2.65
CA GLU A 38 13.64 -3.32 -3.02
C GLU A 38 14.51 -2.06 -2.91
N ALA A 39 13.95 -0.90 -3.28
CA ALA A 39 14.58 0.41 -3.10
C ALA A 39 14.64 0.86 -1.63
N GLY A 40 13.97 0.15 -0.70
CA GLY A 40 13.93 0.50 0.71
C GLY A 40 13.06 1.73 1.00
N ILE A 41 12.07 2.02 0.14
CA ILE A 41 11.14 3.12 0.37
C ILE A 41 10.33 2.84 1.63
N GLU A 42 10.40 3.78 2.58
CA GLU A 42 9.63 3.72 3.80
C GLU A 42 8.13 3.93 3.53
N MET A 43 7.29 3.24 4.28
CA MET A 43 5.83 3.29 4.11
C MET A 43 5.24 4.69 4.31
N GLN A 44 5.92 5.55 5.07
CA GLN A 44 5.54 6.95 5.29
C GLN A 44 5.71 7.83 4.04
N LEU A 45 6.56 7.42 3.11
CA LEU A 45 6.84 8.13 1.85
C LEU A 45 5.91 7.67 0.72
N MET A 46 5.01 6.71 0.98
CA MET A 46 4.07 6.26 -0.02
C MET A 46 2.95 7.30 -0.23
N PRO A 47 2.58 7.55 -1.50
CA PRO A 47 1.48 8.45 -1.82
C PRO A 47 0.21 7.87 -1.23
N MET A 48 -0.59 8.68 -0.54
CA MET A 48 -1.87 8.23 0.01
C MET A 48 -2.66 7.42 -1.02
N PRO A 49 -3.33 6.33 -0.58
CA PRO A 49 -4.17 5.57 -1.49
C PRO A 49 -5.18 6.53 -2.13
N PRO A 50 -5.50 6.36 -3.42
CA PRO A 50 -6.64 7.05 -3.98
C PRO A 50 -7.82 6.74 -3.06
N VAL A 51 -8.43 7.78 -2.46
CA VAL A 51 -9.63 7.60 -1.66
C VAL A 51 -10.56 6.74 -2.50
N PRO A 52 -11.00 5.56 -2.01
CA PRO A 52 -11.94 4.76 -2.76
C PRO A 52 -13.05 5.72 -3.14
N ARG A 53 -13.28 5.90 -4.44
CA ARG A 53 -14.50 6.54 -4.91
C ARG A 53 -15.59 5.63 -4.38
N ILE A 54 -16.08 5.94 -3.18
CA ILE A 54 -17.35 5.45 -2.69
C ILE A 54 -18.29 5.88 -3.80
N ARG A 55 -18.59 4.97 -4.72
CA ARG A 55 -19.75 5.12 -5.58
C ARG A 55 -20.91 5.25 -4.60
N ASP A 56 -21.53 6.40 -4.67
CA ASP A 56 -22.63 6.91 -3.87
C ASP A 56 -23.47 5.84 -3.14
N ARG A 57 -23.67 6.07 -1.84
CA ARG A 57 -24.85 5.55 -1.12
C ARG A 57 -25.56 6.62 -0.29
N TYR A 58 -25.40 7.88 -0.67
CA TYR A 58 -26.31 8.98 -0.30
C TYR A 58 -27.04 9.49 -1.56
N GLU A 59 -27.55 8.54 -2.34
CA GLU A 59 -28.77 8.78 -3.11
C GLU A 59 -29.91 8.74 -2.08
N GLU A 60 -30.62 9.86 -1.94
CA GLU A 60 -31.81 10.12 -1.08
C GLU A 60 -31.61 10.23 0.46
N LEU A 61 -31.35 11.46 0.93
CA LEU A 61 -32.04 12.01 2.10
C LEU A 61 -32.77 13.28 1.68
#